data_AF-A0A090R1I3-F1
#
_entry.id   AF-A0A090R1I3-F1
#
_cell.length_a   1.000
_cell.length_b   1.000
_cell.length_c   1.000
_cell.angle_alpha   90.00
_cell.angle_beta   90.00
_cell.angle_gamma   90.00
#
_symmetry.space_group_name_H-M   'P 1'
#
loop_
_entity.id
_entity.type
_entity.pdbx_description
1 polymer ?
#
loop_
_entity_poly.entity_id
_entity_poly.type
_entity_poly.pdbx_seq_one_letter_code
_entity_poly.pdbx_strand_id
1 'polypeptide(L)'
;MKKDTVTDVVNYVKTQDEGTKLLLLTRLIVKGKREVKDQLDVLLQQGFTRIKINDTVERIEGLEYSFKKSDKVSIVIDRIIKRDDEDFLIDLQMPLTRLSLKAKEFV
;
A
#
# COMPACT_ATOMS: atom_id res chain seq x y z
N MET A 1 -8.67 -20.92 -0.36
CA MET A 1 -8.29 -19.54 -0.74
C MET A 1 -7.99 -18.78 0.56
N LYS A 2 -6.72 -18.58 0.93
CA LYS A 2 -6.37 -17.83 2.13
C LYS A 2 -6.76 -16.37 1.89
N LYS A 3 -7.81 -15.90 2.58
CA LYS A 3 -8.08 -14.46 2.71
C LYS A 3 -7.07 -13.99 3.76
N ASP A 4 -6.01 -13.31 3.36
CA ASP A 4 -5.15 -12.64 4.33
C ASP A 4 -6.04 -11.62 5.04
N THR A 5 -6.39 -11.93 6.29
CA THR A 5 -7.33 -11.13 7.07
C THR A 5 -6.60 -9.95 7.68
N VAL A 6 -7.34 -8.89 8.00
CA VAL A 6 -6.82 -7.72 8.76
C VAL A 6 -6.02 -8.19 9.98
N THR A 7 -6.47 -9.28 10.60
CA THR A 7 -5.84 -9.96 11.73
C THR A 7 -4.43 -10.48 11.43
N ASP A 8 -4.17 -11.01 10.24
CA ASP A 8 -2.84 -11.55 9.88
C ASP A 8 -1.80 -10.44 9.77
N VAL A 9 -2.21 -9.28 9.24
CA VAL A 9 -1.35 -8.08 9.18
C VAL A 9 -1.08 -7.54 10.57
N VAL A 10 -2.12 -7.44 11.42
CA VAL A 10 -1.96 -7.01 12.82
C VAL A 10 -0.99 -7.93 13.57
N ASN A 11 -1.15 -9.25 13.41
CA ASN A 11 -0.29 -10.23 14.04
C ASN A 11 1.16 -10.13 13.55
N TYR A 12 1.39 -9.93 12.24
CA TYR A 12 2.74 -9.73 11.70
C TYR A 12 3.40 -8.46 12.24
N VAL A 13 2.64 -7.36 12.39
CA VAL A 13 3.16 -6.12 12.95
C VAL A 13 3.52 -6.28 14.44
N LYS A 14 2.73 -7.04 15.20
CA LYS A 14 3.00 -7.37 16.61
C LYS A 14 4.29 -8.16 16.82
N THR A 15 4.78 -8.91 15.83
CA THR A 15 6.05 -9.64 15.96
C THR A 15 7.30 -8.79 15.69
N GLN A 16 7.12 -7.53 15.30
CA GLN A 16 8.24 -6.61 15.02
C GLN A 16 8.65 -5.86 16.29
N ASP A 17 9.91 -5.42 16.33
CA ASP A 17 10.45 -4.64 17.45
C ASP A 17 9.79 -3.25 17.55
N GLU A 18 9.76 -2.71 18.77
CA GLU A 18 9.26 -1.35 19.01
C GLU A 18 10.09 -0.30 18.24
N GLY A 19 9.40 0.70 17.67
CA GLY A 19 10.04 1.73 16.85
C GLY A 19 10.33 1.30 15.41
N THR A 20 10.00 0.06 15.03
CA THR A 20 10.14 -0.40 13.64
C THR A 20 9.26 0.43 12.70
N LYS A 21 9.87 0.95 11.64
CA LYS A 21 9.18 1.73 10.60
C LYS A 21 8.61 0.78 9.56
N LEU A 22 7.29 0.72 9.46
CA LEU A 22 6.56 -0.13 8.56
C LEU A 22 5.87 0.69 7.47
N LEU A 23 5.82 0.13 6.27
CA LEU A 23 5.14 0.71 5.12
C LEU A 23 3.93 -0.16 4.79
N LEU A 24 2.74 0.45 4.82
CA LEU A 24 1.54 -0.24 4.39
C LEU A 24 1.42 -0.11 2.87
N LEU A 25 1.61 -1.25 2.19
CA LEU A 25 1.67 -1.34 0.74
C LEU A 25 0.48 -2.14 0.21
N THR A 26 -0.08 -1.74 -0.92
CA THR A 26 -1.01 -2.57 -1.70
C THR A 26 -0.51 -2.78 -3.11
N ARG A 27 -0.60 -4.00 -3.62
CA ARG A 27 -0.16 -4.31 -4.99
C ARG A 27 -1.09 -3.64 -5.99
N LEU A 28 -0.53 -2.85 -6.90
CA LEU A 28 -1.28 -2.31 -8.03
C LEU A 28 -1.45 -3.41 -9.08
N ILE A 29 -2.68 -3.89 -9.30
CA ILE A 29 -2.98 -4.86 -10.34
C ILE A 29 -3.29 -4.10 -11.64
N VAL A 30 -2.34 -4.14 -12.56
CA VAL A 30 -2.52 -3.56 -13.90
C VAL A 30 -3.38 -4.53 -14.71
N LYS A 31 -4.70 -4.30 -14.72
CA LYS A 31 -5.66 -5.09 -15.53
C LYS A 31 -5.80 -4.47 -16.93
N GLY A 32 -5.38 -5.20 -17.96
CA GLY A 32 -5.73 -4.92 -19.37
C GLY A 32 -4.72 -4.05 -20.13
N LYS A 33 -5.23 -3.33 -21.15
CA LYS A 33 -4.47 -2.47 -22.08
C LYS A 33 -4.20 -1.05 -21.57
N ARG A 34 -4.67 -0.69 -20.36
CA ARG A 34 -4.39 0.63 -19.79
C ARG A 34 -2.94 0.70 -19.35
N GLU A 35 -2.28 1.79 -19.68
CA GLU A 35 -0.92 2.00 -19.22
C GLU A 35 -0.92 2.25 -17.71
N VAL A 36 0.14 1.81 -17.03
CA VAL A 36 0.30 2.01 -15.58
C VAL A 36 0.15 3.50 -15.23
N LYS A 37 0.59 4.38 -16.12
CA LYS A 37 0.49 5.83 -16.00
C LYS A 37 -0.95 6.32 -15.79
N ASP A 38 -1.92 5.82 -16.58
CA ASP A 38 -3.32 6.24 -16.44
C ASP A 38 -3.91 5.84 -15.08
N GLN A 39 -3.53 4.66 -14.57
CA GLN A 39 -3.95 4.22 -13.23
C GLN A 39 -3.33 5.09 -12.15
N LEU A 40 -2.05 5.46 -12.32
CA LEU A 40 -1.35 6.34 -11.40
C LEU A 40 -1.94 7.75 -11.35
N ASP A 41 -2.36 8.30 -12.49
CA ASP A 41 -3.03 9.61 -12.54
C ASP A 41 -4.37 9.59 -11.79
N VAL A 42 -5.15 8.51 -11.94
CA VAL A 42 -6.39 8.32 -11.15
C VAL A 42 -6.08 8.23 -9.65
N LEU A 43 -5.02 7.50 -9.28
CA LEU A 43 -4.60 7.39 -7.89
C LEU A 43 -4.14 8.74 -7.32
N LEU A 44 -3.46 9.56 -8.14
CA LEU A 44 -3.05 10.91 -7.77
C LEU A 44 -4.29 11.79 -7.49
N GLN A 45 -5.31 11.73 -8.35
CA GLN A 45 -6.57 12.44 -8.13
C GLN A 45 -7.32 11.97 -6.87
N GLN A 46 -7.15 10.71 -6.48
CA GLN A 46 -7.72 10.17 -5.24
C GLN A 46 -6.90 10.49 -3.98
N GLY A 47 -5.81 11.25 -4.12
CA GLY A 47 -4.97 11.71 -3.02
C GLY A 47 -3.78 10.80 -2.69
N PHE A 48 -3.53 9.76 -3.49
CA PHE A 48 -2.31 8.96 -3.34
C PHE A 48 -1.14 9.67 -4.00
N THR A 49 -0.08 9.94 -3.26
CA THR A 49 1.06 10.71 -3.78
C THR A 49 2.31 9.88 -4.00
N ARG A 50 2.33 8.63 -3.51
CA ARG A 50 3.54 7.78 -3.46
C ARG A 50 3.26 6.34 -3.84
N ILE A 51 4.21 5.75 -4.54
CA ILE A 51 4.25 4.33 -4.90
C ILE A 51 5.62 3.75 -4.62
N LYS A 52 5.67 2.44 -4.42
CA LYS A 52 6.89 1.64 -4.36
C LYS A 52 7.00 0.83 -5.65
N ILE A 53 8.08 1.04 -6.41
CA ILE A 53 8.41 0.28 -7.60
C ILE A 53 9.62 -0.58 -7.25
N ASN A 54 9.44 -1.90 -7.27
CA ASN A 54 10.44 -2.87 -6.82
C ASN A 54 10.86 -2.56 -5.37
N ASP A 55 12.01 -1.92 -5.17
CA ASP A 55 12.52 -1.51 -3.86
C ASP A 55 12.64 -0.01 -3.64
N THR A 56 12.25 0.80 -4.63
CA THR A 56 12.34 2.26 -4.57
C THR A 56 10.97 2.88 -4.33
N VAL A 57 10.89 3.86 -3.42
CA VAL A 57 9.67 4.64 -3.18
C VAL A 57 9.78 5.95 -3.95
N GLU A 58 8.83 6.16 -4.85
CA GLU A 58 8.77 7.33 -5.74
C GLU A 58 7.46 8.10 -5.54
N ARG A 59 7.49 9.40 -5.88
CA ARG A 59 6.26 10.20 -5.99
C ARG A 59 5.58 9.89 -7.31
N ILE A 60 4.24 9.88 -7.31
CA ILE A 60 3.46 9.69 -8.54
C ILE A 60 3.51 10.95 -9.41
N GLU A 61 3.42 12.12 -8.78
CA GLU A 61 3.46 13.41 -9.47
C GLU A 61 4.79 13.59 -10.20
N GLY A 62 4.72 13.81 -11.52
CA GLY A 62 5.91 14.00 -12.35
C GLY A 62 6.75 12.73 -12.55
N LEU A 63 6.21 11.55 -12.28
CA LEU A 63 6.94 10.29 -12.44
C LEU A 63 7.22 9.98 -13.90
N GLU A 64 8.46 10.14 -14.31
CA GLU A 64 8.98 9.67 -15.61
C GLU A 64 9.64 8.30 -15.43
N TYR A 65 8.83 7.25 -15.31
CA TYR A 65 9.31 5.87 -15.20
C TYR A 65 8.67 4.97 -16.27
N SER A 66 9.51 4.22 -16.99
CA SER A 66 9.05 3.24 -17.97
C SER A 66 8.80 1.89 -17.31
N PHE A 67 7.55 1.59 -17.00
CA PHE A 67 7.15 0.35 -16.34
C PHE A 67 7.38 -0.88 -17.24
N LYS A 68 8.11 -1.86 -16.71
CA LYS A 68 8.27 -3.19 -17.32
C LYS A 68 7.25 -4.15 -16.73
N LYS A 69 6.88 -5.21 -17.48
CA LYS A 69 5.98 -6.27 -16.98
C LYS A 69 6.51 -6.99 -15.73
N SER A 70 7.83 -6.98 -15.53
CA SER A 70 8.49 -7.57 -14.36
C SER A 70 8.45 -6.67 -13.12
N ASP A 71 8.11 -5.39 -13.28
CA ASP A 71 8.16 -4.43 -12.18
C ASP A 71 7.02 -4.67 -11.20
N LYS A 72 7.37 -4.75 -9.91
CA LYS A 72 6.41 -4.86 -8.83
C LYS A 72 6.02 -3.47 -8.38
N VAL A 73 4.84 -3.01 -8.83
CA VAL A 73 4.29 -1.72 -8.42
C VAL A 73 3.35 -1.93 -7.23
N SER A 74 3.61 -1.22 -6.14
CA SER A 74 2.75 -1.17 -4.97
C SER A 74 2.44 0.28 -4.62
N ILE A 75 1.23 0.57 -4.18
CA ILE A 75 0.85 1.90 -3.71
C ILE A 75 1.23 2.01 -2.23
N VAL A 76 1.85 3.12 -1.84
CA VAL A 76 2.11 3.42 -0.44
C VAL A 76 0.87 4.07 0.15
N ILE A 77 0.18 3.34 1.02
CA ILE A 77 -1.06 3.78 1.63
C ILE A 77 -0.77 4.55 2.91
N ASP A 78 0.12 3.99 3.74
CA ASP A 78 0.43 4.58 5.04
C ASP A 78 1.85 4.24 5.50
N ARG A 79 2.34 5.03 6.45
CA ARG A 79 3.61 4.82 7.15
C ARG A 79 3.31 4.70 8.63
N ILE A 80 3.55 3.52 9.16
CA ILE A 80 3.21 3.19 10.53
C ILE A 80 4.51 2.97 11.29
N ILE A 81 4.60 3.52 12.48
CA ILE A 81 5.71 3.24 13.41
C ILE A 81 5.15 2.34 14.48
N LYS A 82 5.72 1.13 14.60
CA LYS A 82 5.32 0.16 15.63
C LYS A 82 5.43 0.83 17.00
N ARG A 83 4.32 0.82 17.74
CA ARG A 83 4.22 1.21 19.15
C ARG A 83 3.53 0.08 19.92
N ASP A 84 3.88 -0.13 21.18
CA ASP A 84 3.25 -1.14 22.05
C ASP A 84 2.05 -0.61 22.85
N ASP A 85 1.48 0.52 22.45
CA ASP A 85 0.28 1.07 23.06
C ASP A 85 -1.00 0.38 22.55
N GLU A 86 -2.06 0.31 23.38
CA GLU A 86 -3.35 -0.27 22.97
C GLU A 86 -3.98 0.53 21.81
N ASP A 87 -3.65 1.83 21.71
CA ASP A 87 -4.09 2.73 20.65
C ASP A 87 -3.50 2.36 19.28
N PHE A 88 -2.33 1.73 19.23
CA PHE A 88 -1.69 1.27 18.01
C PHE A 88 -2.57 0.30 17.22
N LEU A 89 -3.35 -0.53 17.92
CA LEU A 89 -4.28 -1.45 17.27
C LEU A 89 -5.39 -0.69 16.54
N ILE A 90 -5.90 0.39 17.12
CA ILE A 90 -6.92 1.25 16.51
C ILE A 90 -6.31 1.97 15.30
N ASP A 91 -5.10 2.52 15.47
CA ASP A 91 -4.32 3.18 14.41
C ASP A 91 -4.04 2.25 13.22
N LEU A 92 -3.93 0.93 13.44
CA LEU A 92 -3.69 -0.05 12.38
C LEU A 92 -4.99 -0.62 11.78
N GLN A 93 -6.02 -0.86 12.60
CA GLN A 93 -7.29 -1.47 12.17
C GLN A 93 -8.06 -0.57 11.19
N MET A 94 -8.09 0.74 11.45
CA MET A 94 -8.84 1.70 10.66
C MET A 94 -8.30 1.88 9.23
N PRO A 95 -6.98 2.11 9.00
CA PRO A 95 -6.42 2.17 7.66
C PRO A 95 -6.49 0.82 6.93
N LEU A 96 -6.34 -0.32 7.63
CA LEU A 96 -6.52 -1.64 7.01
C LEU A 96 -7.95 -1.87 6.52
N THR A 97 -8.94 -1.37 7.26
CA THR A 97 -10.36 -1.47 6.87
C THR A 97 -10.65 -0.57 5.66
N ARG A 98 -10.15 0.66 5.66
CA ARG A 98 -10.23 1.58 4.50
C ARG A 98 -9.49 1.00 3.29
N LEU A 99 -8.34 0.37 3.53
CA LEU A 99 -7.58 -0.31 2.48
C LEU A 99 -8.35 -1.50 1.93
N SER A 100 -9.03 -2.31 2.76
CA SER A 100 -9.85 -3.42 2.27
C SER A 100 -11.02 -2.94 1.40
N LEU A 101 -11.64 -1.82 1.77
CA LEU A 101 -12.71 -1.19 0.99
C LEU A 101 -12.18 -0.63 -0.34
N LYS A 102 -11.09 0.14 -0.31
CA LYS A 102 -10.46 0.70 -1.51
C LYS A 102 -9.85 -0.39 -2.40
N ALA A 103 -9.16 -1.38 -1.83
CA ALA A 103 -8.53 -2.46 -2.59
C ALA A 103 -9.56 -3.28 -3.38
N LYS A 104 -10.81 -3.42 -2.92
CA LYS A 104 -11.88 -4.01 -3.75
C LYS A 104 -12.19 -3.19 -5.02
N GLU A 105 -11.92 -1.89 -5.03
CA GLU A 105 -12.04 -1.03 -6.21
C GLU A 105 -10.82 -1.15 -7.15
N PHE A 106 -9.65 -1.54 -6.62
CA PHE A 106 -8.40 -1.68 -7.38
C PHE A 106 -8.01 -3.13 -7.73
N VAL A 107 -8.76 -4.14 -7.25
CA VAL A 107 -8.50 -5.59 -7.44
C VAL A 107 -9.47 -6.27 -8.39
#